data_AF-A0A165EZU3-F1
#
_entry.id   AF-A0A165EZU3-F1
#
_cell.length_a   1.000
_cell.length_b   1.000
_cell.length_c   1.000
_cell.angle_alpha   90.00
_cell.angle_beta   90.00
_cell.angle_gamma   90.00
#
_symmetry.space_group_name_H-M   'P 1'
#
loop_
_entity.id
_entity.type
_entity.pdbx_description
1 polymer ?
#
loop_
_entity_poly.entity_id
_entity_poly.type
_entity_poly.pdbx_seq_one_letter_code
_entity_poly.pdbx_strand_id
1 'polypeptide(L)'
;MSSRASSKGQPPSISTLLIDWHLSKFKYELRGGAKRVGCSGTWQLISARLLMNPTAQNEISDDLESVILIMEWMALRFHRHSLSHRQKRLKVHVQQFFEWREEDNETHRDIGGDDKHHQWLNGRRDWALSHSNVMPAFAKLLDSLLILAHNHYLALEARAVQPFQPIKPIFQKSKQVRLAQLPPMQPEKQAAWLEPDRSSAAAVLSGKLCLATHDEIIKVFLQAYQALHGRLAFDKLGDQFSCIGMAREKFSLVEDTKQLKKHTTSD
;
A
#
# COMPACT_ATOMS: atom_id res chain seq x y z
N MET A 1 -3.69 -50.62 23.93
CA MET A 1 -2.56 -49.75 23.50
C MET A 1 -2.72 -49.49 22.01
N SER A 2 -3.18 -48.31 21.60
CA SER A 2 -3.23 -47.91 20.19
C SER A 2 -2.48 -46.59 20.08
N SER A 3 -1.23 -46.65 19.62
CA SER A 3 -0.41 -45.46 19.42
C SER A 3 -0.80 -44.80 18.10
N ARG A 4 -1.41 -43.62 18.19
CA ARG A 4 -1.62 -42.76 17.03
C ARG A 4 -0.25 -42.24 16.60
N ALA A 5 0.23 -42.69 15.45
CA ALA A 5 1.45 -42.20 14.83
C ALA A 5 1.33 -40.68 14.59
N SER A 6 2.20 -39.91 15.25
CA SER A 6 2.34 -38.48 15.02
C SER A 6 3.08 -38.28 13.70
N SER A 7 2.42 -37.65 12.71
CA SER A 7 3.01 -37.30 11.43
C SER A 7 4.04 -36.17 11.63
N LYS A 8 5.28 -36.58 11.94
CA LYS A 8 6.46 -35.71 11.94
C LYS A 8 6.77 -35.31 10.49
N GLY A 9 6.72 -34.01 10.18
CA GLY A 9 7.37 -33.49 8.96
C GLY A 9 6.73 -32.29 8.27
N GLN A 10 5.51 -31.89 8.63
CA GLN A 10 4.90 -30.71 8.00
C GLN A 10 5.33 -29.44 8.76
N PRO A 11 5.96 -28.45 8.10
CA PRO A 11 6.19 -27.16 8.75
C PRO A 11 4.83 -26.59 9.18
N PRO A 12 4.76 -25.93 10.33
CA PRO A 12 3.51 -25.36 10.82
C PRO A 12 2.94 -24.42 9.75
N SER A 13 1.69 -24.66 9.35
CA SER A 13 0.98 -23.75 8.45
C SER A 13 0.71 -22.46 9.20
N ILE A 14 1.42 -21.39 8.86
CA ILE A 14 1.10 -20.05 9.34
C ILE A 14 -0.13 -19.58 8.58
N SER A 15 -1.28 -19.51 9.26
CA SER A 15 -2.45 -18.80 8.76
C SER A 15 -2.44 -17.37 9.30
N THR A 16 -2.66 -16.40 8.42
CA THR A 16 -2.90 -15.01 8.81
C THR A 16 -4.32 -14.63 8.39
N LEU A 17 -4.96 -13.76 9.17
CA LEU A 17 -6.31 -13.29 8.92
C LEU A 17 -6.28 -11.76 8.87
N LEU A 18 -6.67 -11.20 7.72
CA LEU A 18 -7.00 -9.78 7.65
C LEU A 18 -8.41 -9.61 8.22
N ILE A 19 -8.53 -8.76 9.25
CA ILE A 19 -9.77 -8.53 10.01
C ILE A 19 -10.24 -7.09 9.80
N ASP A 20 -11.34 -6.74 10.47
CA ASP A 20 -11.85 -5.36 10.57
C ASP A 20 -12.45 -4.77 9.28
N TRP A 21 -13.20 -5.58 8.54
CA TRP A 21 -13.83 -5.22 7.26
C TRP A 21 -15.08 -4.32 7.37
N HIS A 22 -15.34 -3.70 8.53
CA HIS A 22 -16.58 -2.95 8.76
C HIS A 22 -16.65 -1.63 7.96
N LEU A 23 -15.50 -1.09 7.53
CA LEU A 23 -15.43 0.09 6.65
C LEU A 23 -15.32 -0.26 5.17
N SER A 24 -15.21 -1.55 4.83
CA SER A 24 -14.99 -2.00 3.47
C SER A 24 -16.19 -1.72 2.57
N LYS A 25 -15.90 -1.51 1.28
CA LYS A 25 -16.90 -1.21 0.26
C LYS A 25 -16.88 -2.24 -0.85
N PHE A 26 -18.05 -2.59 -1.35
CA PHE A 26 -18.17 -3.38 -2.55
C PHE A 26 -17.88 -2.54 -3.79
N LYS A 27 -17.33 -3.17 -4.83
CA LYS A 27 -17.00 -2.50 -6.11
C LYS A 27 -18.19 -1.77 -6.75
N TYR A 28 -19.42 -2.24 -6.56
CA TYR A 28 -20.60 -1.56 -7.08
C TYR A 28 -20.96 -0.30 -6.27
N GLU A 29 -20.64 -0.25 -4.97
CA GLU A 29 -20.85 0.93 -4.13
C GLU A 29 -19.90 2.06 -4.52
N LEU A 30 -18.75 1.71 -5.10
CA LEU A 30 -17.79 2.66 -5.65
C LEU A 30 -18.31 3.36 -6.93
N ARG A 31 -19.42 2.95 -7.53
CA ARG A 31 -19.93 3.65 -8.73
C ARG A 31 -20.62 4.98 -8.41
N GLY A 32 -20.94 5.23 -7.14
CA GLY A 32 -21.68 6.39 -6.68
C GLY A 32 -20.85 7.63 -6.36
N GLY A 33 -19.54 7.64 -6.65
CA GLY A 33 -18.63 8.70 -6.25
C GLY A 33 -18.22 8.61 -4.77
N ALA A 34 -17.35 9.53 -4.34
CA ALA A 34 -16.97 9.67 -2.93
C ALA A 34 -18.20 10.06 -2.09
N LYS A 35 -18.64 9.15 -1.21
CA LYS A 35 -19.81 9.36 -0.33
C LYS A 35 -19.48 10.05 1.00
N ARG A 36 -18.20 10.11 1.37
CA ARG A 36 -17.71 10.76 2.59
C ARG A 36 -16.75 11.88 2.21
N VAL A 37 -16.90 13.00 2.91
CA VAL A 37 -16.00 14.15 2.83
C VAL A 37 -14.85 13.90 3.81
N GLY A 38 -13.63 13.82 3.30
CA GLY A 38 -12.41 13.53 4.08
C GLY A 38 -11.95 12.07 4.02
N CYS A 39 -10.65 11.86 4.24
CA CYS A 39 -10.04 10.53 4.22
C CYS A 39 -10.25 9.83 5.57
N SER A 40 -10.98 8.72 5.60
CA SER A 40 -11.04 7.84 6.77
C SER A 40 -9.91 6.81 6.70
N GLY A 41 -9.13 6.67 7.77
CA GLY A 41 -8.04 5.69 7.87
C GLY A 41 -6.92 6.16 8.79
N THR A 42 -5.87 5.36 8.89
CA THR A 42 -4.63 5.74 9.58
C THR A 42 -3.80 6.64 8.65
N TRP A 43 -3.66 7.93 8.98
CA TRP A 43 -3.04 8.98 8.15
C TRP A 43 -1.76 8.53 7.42
N GLN A 44 -0.88 7.88 8.18
CA GLN A 44 0.42 7.39 7.75
C GLN A 44 0.32 6.44 6.55
N LEU A 45 -0.77 5.68 6.45
CA LEU A 45 -0.95 4.63 5.45
C LEU A 45 -1.89 5.04 4.31
N ILE A 46 -2.45 6.25 4.32
CA ILE A 46 -3.29 6.76 3.22
C ILE A 46 -2.41 7.01 1.98
N SER A 47 -2.94 6.69 0.79
CA SER A 47 -2.24 6.90 -0.48
C SER A 47 -1.93 8.37 -0.74
N ALA A 48 -0.85 8.64 -1.50
CA ALA A 48 -0.49 10.00 -1.87
C ALA A 48 -1.64 10.69 -2.63
N ARG A 49 -2.30 9.97 -3.54
CA ARG A 49 -3.43 10.47 -4.32
C ARG A 49 -4.60 10.95 -3.46
N LEU A 50 -4.95 10.21 -2.40
CA LEU A 50 -6.04 10.60 -1.49
C LEU A 50 -5.61 11.75 -0.56
N LEU A 51 -4.36 11.77 -0.11
CA LEU A 51 -3.84 12.86 0.73
C LEU A 51 -3.74 14.19 -0.04
N MET A 52 -3.38 14.16 -1.31
CA MET A 52 -3.30 15.35 -2.16
C MET A 52 -4.67 15.82 -2.66
N ASN A 53 -5.65 14.90 -2.75
CA ASN A 53 -7.03 15.23 -3.11
C ASN A 53 -8.02 14.55 -2.15
N PRO A 54 -8.36 15.19 -1.02
CA PRO A 54 -9.27 14.63 -0.02
C PRO A 54 -10.72 14.41 -0.49
N THR A 55 -11.06 14.89 -1.69
CA THR A 55 -12.37 14.66 -2.34
C THR A 55 -12.35 13.49 -3.30
N ALA A 56 -11.16 12.95 -3.61
CA ALA A 56 -11.02 11.81 -4.47
C ALA A 56 -11.68 10.59 -3.83
N GLN A 57 -12.30 9.78 -4.68
CA GLN A 57 -12.87 8.53 -4.26
C GLN A 57 -11.78 7.50 -4.02
N ASN A 58 -11.83 6.76 -2.90
CA ASN A 58 -10.96 5.61 -2.66
C ASN A 58 -11.15 4.52 -3.74
N GLU A 59 -10.04 4.05 -4.30
CA GLU A 59 -9.93 3.03 -5.32
C GLU A 59 -9.06 1.86 -4.84
N ILE A 60 -9.11 0.74 -5.57
CA ILE A 60 -8.28 -0.44 -5.27
C ILE A 60 -6.79 -0.06 -5.22
N SER A 61 -6.35 0.87 -6.06
CA SER A 61 -4.96 1.32 -6.07
C SER A 61 -4.51 1.98 -4.77
N ASP A 62 -5.38 2.67 -4.05
CA ASP A 62 -5.02 3.29 -2.77
C ASP A 62 -4.92 2.26 -1.65
N ASP A 63 -5.84 1.28 -1.65
CA ASP A 63 -5.76 0.15 -0.71
C ASP A 63 -4.47 -0.66 -0.95
N LEU A 64 -4.07 -0.85 -2.22
CA LEU A 64 -2.81 -1.52 -2.57
C LEU A 64 -1.58 -0.67 -2.25
N GLU A 65 -1.62 0.65 -2.44
CA GLU A 65 -0.56 1.55 -1.97
C GLU A 65 -0.41 1.49 -0.45
N SER A 66 -1.52 1.38 0.29
CA SER A 66 -1.50 1.19 1.75
C SER A 66 -0.73 -0.08 2.15
N VAL A 67 -0.86 -1.18 1.39
CA VAL A 67 -0.05 -2.40 1.60
C VAL A 67 1.44 -2.12 1.39
N ILE A 68 1.81 -1.36 0.36
CA ILE A 68 3.20 -0.97 0.10
C ILE A 68 3.73 -0.12 1.25
N LEU A 69 2.96 0.88 1.70
CA LEU A 69 3.30 1.75 2.83
C LEU A 69 3.48 0.96 4.12
N ILE A 70 2.65 -0.05 4.40
CA ILE A 70 2.84 -0.96 5.54
C ILE A 70 4.19 -1.68 5.44
N MET A 71 4.56 -2.19 4.25
CA MET A 71 5.83 -2.89 4.08
C MET A 71 7.03 -1.97 4.30
N GLU A 72 6.96 -0.72 3.83
CA GLU A 72 7.98 0.30 4.07
C GLU A 72 8.05 0.73 5.54
N TRP A 73 6.90 0.93 6.18
CA TRP A 73 6.80 1.22 7.62
C TRP A 73 7.44 0.11 8.45
N MET A 74 7.15 -1.15 8.15
CA MET A 74 7.73 -2.31 8.83
C MET A 74 9.23 -2.45 8.55
N ALA A 75 9.70 -2.08 7.35
CA ALA A 75 11.12 -2.06 7.02
C ALA A 75 11.87 -1.01 7.86
N LEU A 76 11.36 0.22 7.91
CA LEU A 76 11.94 1.31 8.70
C LEU A 76 11.86 1.06 10.22
N ARG A 77 10.78 0.42 10.69
CA ARG A 77 10.59 0.17 12.11
C ARG A 77 11.43 -1.00 12.61
N PHE A 78 11.52 -2.08 11.85
CA PHE A 78 12.05 -3.36 12.34
C PHE A 78 13.22 -3.94 11.54
N HIS A 79 13.72 -3.33 10.46
CA HIS A 79 14.86 -3.88 9.73
C HIS A 79 16.03 -2.89 9.70
N ARG A 80 17.25 -3.40 9.51
CA ARG A 80 18.42 -2.52 9.39
C ARG A 80 18.39 -1.78 8.05
N HIS A 81 18.50 -0.46 8.08
CA HIS A 81 18.54 0.41 6.90
C HIS A 81 19.56 1.55 7.08
N SER A 82 19.78 2.31 6.00
CA SER A 82 20.72 3.44 5.95
C SER A 82 20.47 4.54 7.02
N LEU A 83 19.26 4.60 7.57
CA LEU A 83 18.86 5.55 8.63
C LEU A 83 18.93 4.96 10.06
N SER A 84 19.18 3.66 10.26
CA SER A 84 19.09 2.99 11.58
C SER A 84 19.95 3.64 12.67
N HIS A 85 21.13 4.16 12.31
CA HIS A 85 22.05 4.82 13.24
C HIS A 85 21.99 6.35 13.17
N ARG A 86 20.96 6.90 12.51
CA ARG A 86 20.80 8.32 12.23
C ARG A 86 19.44 8.80 12.72
N GLN A 87 19.20 8.68 14.02
CA GLN A 87 17.90 8.94 14.67
C GLN A 87 17.24 10.25 14.23
N LYS A 88 18.01 11.36 14.17
CA LYS A 88 17.50 12.65 13.68
C LYS A 88 16.99 12.58 12.23
N ARG A 89 17.72 11.90 11.35
CA ARG A 89 17.31 11.71 9.94
C ARG A 89 16.14 10.74 9.80
N LEU A 90 16.13 9.66 10.58
CA LEU A 90 14.99 8.75 10.62
C LEU A 90 13.72 9.49 11.06
N LYS A 91 13.82 10.29 12.13
CA LYS A 91 12.70 11.10 12.62
C LYS A 91 12.19 12.07 11.55
N VAL A 92 13.08 12.82 10.92
CA VAL A 92 12.71 13.76 9.84
C VAL A 92 12.04 13.01 8.69
N HIS A 93 12.60 11.88 8.24
CA HIS A 93 11.99 11.06 7.20
C HIS A 93 10.57 10.60 7.57
N VAL A 94 10.37 10.04 8.77
CA VAL A 94 9.04 9.58 9.20
C VAL A 94 8.06 10.75 9.30
N GLN A 95 8.51 11.90 9.83
CA GLN A 95 7.67 13.09 9.94
C GLN A 95 7.27 13.66 8.57
N GLN A 96 8.18 13.68 7.60
CA GLN A 96 7.90 14.24 6.27
C GLN A 96 7.13 13.25 5.39
N PHE A 97 7.54 11.98 5.36
CA PHE A 97 6.97 10.98 4.47
C PHE A 97 5.63 10.41 4.97
N PHE A 98 5.49 10.16 6.28
CA PHE A 98 4.30 9.50 6.85
C PHE A 98 3.38 10.45 7.63
N GLU A 99 3.91 11.43 8.36
CA GLU A 99 3.08 12.27 9.25
C GLU A 99 2.73 13.64 8.67
N TRP A 100 3.43 14.11 7.64
CA TRP A 100 3.26 15.47 7.14
C TRP A 100 1.82 15.75 6.77
N ARG A 101 1.30 16.88 7.25
CA ARG A 101 -0.09 17.30 7.17
C ARG A 101 -0.15 18.82 7.20
N GLU A 102 -1.00 19.36 6.34
CA GLU A 102 -1.36 20.77 6.30
C GLU A 102 -2.88 20.89 6.16
N GLU A 103 -3.50 21.95 6.69
CA GLU A 103 -4.91 22.25 6.40
C GLU A 103 -4.97 23.09 5.12
N ASP A 104 -5.69 22.60 4.13
CA ASP A 104 -5.97 23.33 2.90
C ASP A 104 -6.85 24.57 3.19
N ASN A 105 -6.35 25.75 2.86
CA ASN A 105 -6.99 27.03 3.21
C ASN A 105 -8.37 27.23 2.56
N GLU A 106 -8.62 26.62 1.40
CA GLU A 106 -9.89 26.78 0.68
C GLU A 106 -10.96 25.83 1.21
N THR A 107 -10.56 24.61 1.55
CA THR A 107 -11.49 23.55 1.87
C THR A 107 -11.52 23.18 3.35
N HIS A 108 -10.60 23.74 4.16
CA HIS A 108 -10.39 23.42 5.57
C HIS A 108 -10.23 21.91 5.82
N ARG A 109 -9.50 21.24 4.92
CA ARG A 109 -9.27 19.80 4.98
C ARG A 109 -7.80 19.52 5.10
N ASP A 110 -7.47 18.48 5.86
CA ASP A 110 -6.10 17.99 5.93
C ASP A 110 -5.66 17.44 4.55
N ILE A 111 -4.54 17.96 4.07
CA ILE A 111 -3.81 17.54 2.87
C ILE A 111 -2.38 17.11 3.20
N GLY A 112 -1.75 16.39 2.29
CA GLY A 112 -0.34 16.02 2.38
C GLY A 112 0.03 15.00 1.30
N GLY A 113 1.00 14.14 1.61
CA GLY A 113 1.40 13.06 0.70
C GLY A 113 2.36 13.46 -0.42
N ASP A 114 2.86 14.70 -0.42
CA ASP A 114 3.80 15.22 -1.42
C ASP A 114 5.06 14.34 -1.55
N ASP A 115 5.65 13.96 -0.43
CA ASP A 115 6.86 13.11 -0.43
C ASP A 115 6.56 11.67 -0.91
N LYS A 116 5.37 11.14 -0.60
CA LYS A 116 4.91 9.84 -1.14
C LYS A 116 4.78 9.93 -2.65
N HIS A 117 4.06 10.94 -3.14
CA HIS A 117 3.87 11.21 -4.56
C HIS A 117 5.20 11.37 -5.29
N HIS A 118 6.12 12.15 -4.70
CA HIS A 118 7.46 12.36 -5.24
C HIS A 118 8.28 11.06 -5.30
N GLN A 119 8.24 10.22 -4.26
CA GLN A 119 8.88 8.91 -4.28
C GLN A 119 8.33 8.01 -5.39
N TRP A 120 7.00 8.00 -5.57
CA TRP A 120 6.36 7.21 -6.62
C TRP A 120 6.73 7.71 -8.00
N LEU A 121 6.69 9.02 -8.27
CA LEU A 121 7.08 9.55 -9.57
C LEU A 121 8.56 9.33 -9.90
N ASN A 122 9.45 9.38 -8.92
CA ASN A 122 10.87 9.16 -9.15
C ASN A 122 11.28 7.68 -9.15
N GLY A 123 10.43 6.80 -8.61
CA GLY A 123 10.72 5.38 -8.45
C GLY A 123 11.93 5.13 -7.55
N ARG A 124 12.14 5.98 -6.53
CA ARG A 124 13.31 5.94 -5.64
C ARG A 124 12.96 6.32 -4.21
N ARG A 125 13.51 5.56 -3.26
CA ARG A 125 13.50 5.88 -1.83
C ARG A 125 14.72 6.72 -1.46
N ASP A 126 14.58 7.57 -0.45
CA ASP A 126 15.68 8.29 0.19
C ASP A 126 16.42 7.44 1.25
N TRP A 127 15.96 6.21 1.48
CA TRP A 127 16.59 5.19 2.32
C TRP A 127 16.68 3.84 1.59
N ALA A 128 17.66 3.02 2.00
CA ALA A 128 17.80 1.64 1.54
C ALA A 128 18.04 0.68 2.71
N LEU A 129 17.60 -0.58 2.55
CA LEU A 129 17.93 -1.67 3.47
C LEU A 129 19.43 -1.95 3.49
N SER A 130 19.93 -2.40 4.64
CA SER A 130 21.32 -2.84 4.78
C SER A 130 21.47 -4.27 4.26
N HIS A 131 22.14 -4.43 3.12
CA HIS A 131 22.38 -5.74 2.48
C HIS A 131 23.08 -6.77 3.37
N SER A 132 23.81 -6.33 4.40
CA SER A 132 24.62 -7.22 5.24
C SER A 132 23.81 -8.14 6.17
N ASN A 133 22.55 -7.84 6.45
CA ASN A 133 21.77 -8.57 7.47
C ASN A 133 20.27 -8.69 7.15
N VAL A 134 19.82 -8.29 5.96
CA VAL A 134 18.40 -8.37 5.59
C VAL A 134 18.21 -9.49 4.58
N MET A 135 17.13 -10.27 4.73
CA MET A 135 16.80 -11.33 3.78
C MET A 135 16.67 -10.74 2.36
N PRO A 136 17.43 -11.27 1.37
CA PRO A 136 17.38 -10.76 0.00
C PRO A 136 15.98 -10.77 -0.61
N ALA A 137 15.14 -11.73 -0.24
CA ALA A 137 13.75 -11.83 -0.68
C ALA A 137 12.92 -10.62 -0.24
N PHE A 138 13.13 -10.10 0.97
CA PHE A 138 12.41 -8.93 1.47
C PHE A 138 12.88 -7.64 0.79
N ALA A 139 14.20 -7.50 0.59
CA ALA A 139 14.74 -6.35 -0.16
C ALA A 139 14.19 -6.30 -1.59
N LYS A 140 14.23 -7.44 -2.29
CA LYS A 140 13.69 -7.56 -3.64
C LYS A 140 12.18 -7.31 -3.69
N LEU A 141 11.44 -7.73 -2.66
CA LEU A 141 10.02 -7.44 -2.52
C LEU A 141 9.76 -5.93 -2.46
N LEU A 142 10.46 -5.20 -1.60
CA LEU A 142 10.32 -3.75 -1.51
C LEU A 142 10.65 -3.07 -2.84
N ASP A 143 11.73 -3.45 -3.51
CA ASP A 143 12.10 -2.87 -4.81
C ASP A 143 11.03 -3.15 -5.87
N SER A 144 10.48 -4.35 -5.90
CA SER A 144 9.41 -4.73 -6.83
C SER A 144 8.12 -3.94 -6.57
N LEU A 145 7.77 -3.73 -5.30
CA LEU A 145 6.62 -2.90 -4.91
C LEU A 145 6.81 -1.42 -5.30
N LEU A 146 8.01 -0.88 -5.13
CA LEU A 146 8.34 0.49 -5.58
C LEU A 146 8.15 0.65 -7.09
N ILE A 147 8.63 -0.32 -7.87
CA ILE A 147 8.47 -0.33 -9.33
C ILE A 147 6.99 -0.38 -9.70
N LEU A 148 6.16 -1.17 -9.00
CA LEU A 148 4.72 -1.22 -9.26
C LEU A 148 4.05 0.14 -8.99
N ALA A 149 4.34 0.76 -7.85
CA ALA A 149 3.82 2.09 -7.51
C ALA A 149 4.28 3.14 -8.52
N HIS A 150 5.57 3.17 -8.85
CA HIS A 150 6.14 4.09 -9.83
C HIS A 150 5.45 3.98 -11.20
N ASN A 151 5.36 2.77 -11.74
CA ASN A 151 4.69 2.54 -13.01
C ASN A 151 3.20 2.93 -12.98
N HIS A 152 2.54 2.74 -11.84
CA HIS A 152 1.15 3.16 -11.67
C HIS A 152 1.00 4.68 -11.69
N TYR A 153 1.86 5.42 -10.97
CA TYR A 153 1.82 6.89 -10.95
C TYR A 153 2.20 7.51 -12.30
N LEU A 154 3.21 6.97 -13.00
CA LEU A 154 3.50 7.39 -14.38
C LEU A 154 2.30 7.18 -15.32
N ALA A 155 1.58 6.07 -15.17
CA ALA A 155 0.37 5.81 -15.95
C ALA A 155 -0.79 6.75 -15.58
N LEU A 156 -0.89 7.21 -14.32
CA LEU A 156 -1.86 8.22 -13.91
C LEU A 156 -1.53 9.59 -14.53
N GLU A 157 -0.28 10.04 -14.47
CA GLU A 157 0.15 11.30 -15.09
C GLU A 157 -0.10 11.31 -16.60
N ALA A 158 0.29 10.23 -17.28
CA ALA A 158 0.07 10.10 -18.72
C ALA A 158 -1.42 10.17 -19.11
N ARG A 159 -2.33 9.75 -18.22
CA ARG A 159 -3.78 9.84 -18.42
C ARG A 159 -4.34 11.23 -18.10
N ALA A 160 -3.79 11.92 -17.12
CA ALA A 160 -4.20 13.28 -16.75
C ALA A 160 -3.85 14.30 -17.85
N VAL A 161 -2.76 14.07 -18.59
CA VAL A 161 -2.32 14.95 -19.71
C VAL A 161 -3.18 14.79 -20.97
N GLN A 162 -3.93 13.68 -21.11
CA GLN A 162 -4.82 13.50 -22.25
C GLN A 162 -6.06 14.40 -22.10
N PRO A 163 -6.34 15.34 -23.03
CA PRO A 163 -7.54 16.15 -22.96
C PRO A 163 -8.76 15.24 -23.01
N PHE A 164 -9.68 15.45 -22.07
CA PHE A 164 -10.96 14.78 -22.02
C PHE A 164 -11.68 14.97 -23.37
N GLN A 165 -11.70 13.93 -24.21
CA GLN A 165 -12.63 13.90 -25.34
C GLN A 165 -14.02 13.75 -24.72
N PRO A 166 -14.91 14.75 -24.83
CA PRO A 166 -16.24 14.63 -24.25
C PRO A 166 -16.92 13.41 -24.89
N ILE A 167 -17.11 12.37 -24.08
CA ILE A 167 -17.92 11.23 -24.48
C ILE A 167 -19.33 11.78 -24.69
N LYS A 168 -19.73 11.97 -25.95
CA LYS A 168 -21.13 12.21 -26.28
C LYS A 168 -21.93 11.09 -25.61
N PRO A 169 -22.93 11.40 -24.77
CA PRO A 169 -23.73 10.36 -24.15
C PRO A 169 -24.46 9.59 -25.25
N ILE A 170 -23.92 8.41 -25.60
CA ILE A 170 -24.62 7.44 -26.43
C ILE A 170 -25.66 6.82 -25.50
N PHE A 171 -26.85 7.39 -25.49
CA PHE A 171 -28.01 6.80 -24.85
C PHE A 171 -28.45 5.59 -25.67
N GLN A 172 -27.72 4.48 -25.56
CA GLN A 172 -28.17 3.18 -26.07
C GLN A 172 -29.11 2.57 -25.03
N LYS A 173 -30.40 2.53 -25.36
CA LYS A 173 -31.39 1.72 -24.64
C LYS A 173 -30.86 0.30 -24.52
N SER A 174 -30.55 -0.12 -23.29
CA SER A 174 -30.05 -1.45 -22.98
C SER A 174 -31.05 -2.53 -23.42
N LYS A 175 -30.69 -3.35 -24.41
CA LYS A 175 -31.28 -4.67 -24.56
C LYS A 175 -30.65 -5.59 -23.50
N GLN A 176 -31.49 -6.25 -22.71
CA GLN A 176 -31.11 -7.29 -21.75
C GLN A 176 -30.18 -8.32 -22.41
N VAL A 177 -28.96 -8.44 -21.88
CA VAL A 177 -28.05 -9.53 -22.23
C VAL A 177 -28.31 -10.67 -21.23
N ARG A 178 -28.80 -11.81 -21.76
CA ARG A 178 -28.92 -13.06 -21.02
C ARG A 178 -27.53 -13.59 -20.68
N LEU A 179 -27.39 -14.10 -19.46
CA LEU A 179 -26.23 -14.83 -18.97
C LEU A 179 -26.11 -16.17 -19.73
N ALA A 180 -25.14 -16.29 -20.63
CA ALA A 180 -24.76 -17.58 -21.20
C ALA A 180 -23.27 -17.62 -21.60
N GLN A 181 -22.53 -18.44 -20.86
CA GLN A 181 -21.36 -19.25 -21.26
C GLN A 181 -20.03 -18.51 -21.56
N LEU A 182 -19.13 -18.55 -20.58
CA LEU A 182 -17.69 -18.30 -20.75
C LEU A 182 -17.00 -19.55 -21.33
N PRO A 183 -16.09 -19.42 -22.32
CA PRO A 183 -15.27 -20.53 -22.80
C PRO A 183 -14.14 -20.90 -21.81
N PRO A 184 -13.64 -22.16 -21.83
CA PRO A 184 -12.66 -22.65 -20.88
C PRO A 184 -11.24 -22.09 -21.12
N MET A 185 -10.54 -21.79 -20.02
CA MET A 185 -9.12 -21.42 -20.00
C MET A 185 -8.23 -22.53 -20.59
N GLN A 186 -7.31 -22.15 -21.47
CA GLN A 186 -6.19 -22.99 -21.89
C GLN A 186 -4.89 -22.62 -21.14
N PRO A 187 -3.97 -23.57 -20.91
CA PRO A 187 -2.75 -23.33 -20.17
C PRO A 187 -1.66 -22.67 -21.04
N GLU A 188 -1.16 -21.50 -20.61
CA GLU A 188 -0.02 -20.84 -21.25
C GLU A 188 1.32 -21.45 -20.84
N LYS A 189 2.20 -21.53 -21.84
CA LYS A 189 3.56 -22.11 -21.81
C LYS A 189 4.51 -21.27 -20.96
N GLN A 190 5.46 -21.97 -20.33
CA GLN A 190 6.60 -21.43 -19.60
C GLN A 190 7.42 -20.47 -20.49
N ALA A 191 7.55 -19.20 -20.07
CA ALA A 191 8.48 -18.25 -20.64
C ALA A 191 9.77 -18.23 -19.80
N ALA A 192 10.89 -18.51 -20.48
CA ALA A 192 12.23 -18.49 -19.93
C ALA A 192 12.69 -17.06 -19.58
N TRP A 193 13.52 -16.97 -18.55
CA TRP A 193 14.14 -15.75 -18.03
C TRP A 193 15.11 -15.11 -19.04
N LEU A 194 15.01 -13.80 -19.21
CA LEU A 194 16.08 -12.95 -19.75
C LEU A 194 16.55 -12.03 -18.62
N GLU A 195 17.85 -12.03 -18.38
CA GLU A 195 18.53 -11.13 -17.43
C GLU A 195 18.30 -9.66 -17.81
N PRO A 196 18.17 -8.74 -16.84
CA PRO A 196 17.83 -7.36 -17.12
C PRO A 196 19.03 -6.60 -17.71
N ASP A 197 18.99 -6.39 -19.02
CA ASP A 197 19.81 -5.39 -19.69
C ASP A 197 19.38 -3.98 -19.25
N ARG A 198 20.39 -3.13 -19.00
CA ARG A 198 20.27 -1.76 -18.49
C ARG A 198 19.66 -0.78 -19.50
N SER A 199 19.19 -1.28 -20.64
CA SER A 199 18.46 -0.54 -21.69
C SER A 199 16.93 -0.57 -21.54
N SER A 200 16.38 -1.20 -20.49
CA SER A 200 14.92 -1.33 -20.29
C SER A 200 14.21 -0.08 -19.75
N ALA A 201 14.92 1.01 -19.46
CA ALA A 201 14.30 2.27 -19.04
C ALA A 201 13.38 2.89 -20.11
N ALA A 202 13.54 2.50 -21.38
CA ALA A 202 12.67 2.94 -22.47
C ALA A 202 11.40 2.07 -22.66
N ALA A 203 11.30 0.91 -22.00
CA ALA A 203 10.12 0.02 -22.08
C ALA A 203 9.02 0.34 -21.03
N VAL A 204 9.17 1.45 -20.30
CA VAL A 204 8.37 1.81 -19.11
C VAL A 204 7.02 2.47 -19.43
N LEU A 205 6.73 2.83 -20.69
CA LEU A 205 5.47 3.50 -21.07
C LEU A 205 4.33 2.55 -21.45
N SER A 206 4.04 1.51 -20.65
CA SER A 206 2.87 0.66 -20.98
C SER A 206 1.51 1.32 -20.68
N GLY A 207 1.45 2.51 -20.07
CA GLY A 207 0.18 3.18 -19.71
C GLY A 207 -0.74 2.33 -18.81
N LYS A 208 -0.20 1.22 -18.27
CA LYS A 208 -0.92 0.24 -17.48
C LYS A 208 -0.97 0.72 -16.03
N LEU A 209 -2.17 0.81 -15.49
CA LEU A 209 -2.37 1.04 -14.07
C LEU A 209 -2.03 -0.24 -13.30
N CYS A 210 -0.77 -0.40 -12.89
CA CYS A 210 -0.26 -1.61 -12.24
C CYS A 210 -0.95 -1.96 -10.91
N LEU A 211 -1.51 -0.96 -10.22
CA LEU A 211 -2.26 -1.14 -8.98
C LEU A 211 -3.80 -1.07 -9.16
N ALA A 212 -4.33 -1.07 -10.40
CA ALA A 212 -5.78 -1.06 -10.61
C ALA A 212 -6.46 -2.40 -10.24
N THR A 213 -5.69 -3.48 -10.14
CA THR A 213 -6.13 -4.82 -9.71
C THR A 213 -5.09 -5.44 -8.81
N HIS A 214 -5.45 -6.54 -8.15
CA HIS A 214 -4.54 -7.29 -7.28
C HIS A 214 -3.50 -8.13 -8.06
N ASP A 215 -3.62 -8.23 -9.39
CA ASP A 215 -2.90 -9.26 -10.16
C ASP A 215 -1.39 -9.08 -10.09
N GLU A 216 -0.89 -7.87 -10.29
CA GLU A 216 0.56 -7.61 -10.31
C GLU A 216 1.16 -7.64 -8.90
N ILE A 217 0.47 -7.11 -7.90
CA ILE A 217 0.95 -7.13 -6.53
C ILE A 217 0.99 -8.57 -5.99
N ILE A 218 -0.02 -9.41 -6.29
CA ILE A 218 -0.04 -10.82 -5.92
C ILE A 218 1.14 -11.57 -6.56
N LYS A 219 1.46 -11.30 -7.84
CA LYS A 219 2.63 -11.91 -8.50
C LYS A 219 3.93 -11.55 -7.76
N VAL A 220 4.10 -10.27 -7.40
CA VAL A 220 5.27 -9.80 -6.65
C VAL A 220 5.39 -10.48 -5.29
N PHE A 221 4.29 -10.58 -4.53
CA PHE A 221 4.27 -11.30 -3.25
C PHE A 221 4.55 -12.80 -3.41
N LEU A 222 3.98 -13.44 -4.44
CA LEU A 222 4.20 -14.86 -4.70
C LEU A 222 5.66 -15.16 -5.04
N GLN A 223 6.29 -14.31 -5.86
CA GLN A 223 7.72 -14.42 -6.18
C GLN A 223 8.60 -14.27 -4.93
N ALA A 224 8.30 -13.29 -4.07
CA ALA A 224 9.01 -13.12 -2.81
C ALA A 224 8.82 -14.33 -1.88
N TYR A 225 7.60 -14.84 -1.77
CA TYR A 225 7.29 -16.03 -0.98
C TYR A 225 8.03 -17.27 -1.47
N GLN A 226 8.06 -17.51 -2.79
CA GLN A 226 8.82 -18.62 -3.38
C GLN A 226 10.33 -18.50 -3.10
N ALA A 227 10.87 -17.28 -3.17
CA ALA A 227 12.28 -17.00 -2.89
C ALA A 227 12.68 -17.22 -1.41
N LEU A 228 11.72 -17.25 -0.48
CA LEU A 228 11.99 -17.59 0.92
C LEU A 228 12.35 -19.08 1.09
N HIS A 229 11.97 -19.96 0.16
CA HIS A 229 12.18 -21.40 0.26
C HIS A 229 11.79 -21.99 1.64
N GLY A 230 10.71 -21.47 2.24
CA GLY A 230 10.23 -21.90 3.56
C GLY A 230 11.08 -21.43 4.76
N ARG A 231 12.06 -20.54 4.55
CA ARG A 231 12.86 -19.97 5.63
C ARG A 231 12.15 -18.77 6.25
N LEU A 232 12.07 -18.75 7.57
CA LEU A 232 11.65 -17.57 8.32
C LEU A 232 12.85 -16.63 8.50
N ALA A 233 12.60 -15.35 8.27
CA ALA A 233 13.58 -14.29 8.52
C ALA A 233 13.60 -13.95 10.02
N PHE A 234 14.78 -13.99 10.63
CA PHE A 234 15.01 -13.51 12.01
C PHE A 234 15.90 -12.26 12.03
N ASP A 235 15.82 -11.46 10.97
CA ASP A 235 16.60 -10.24 10.75
C ASP A 235 15.94 -8.97 11.33
N LYS A 236 14.84 -9.15 12.07
CA LYS A 236 14.16 -8.03 12.73
C LYS A 236 15.01 -7.49 13.89
N LEU A 237 15.14 -6.17 13.92
CA LEU A 237 15.64 -5.39 15.04
C LEU A 237 14.52 -5.06 16.03
N GLY A 238 14.90 -4.55 17.20
CA GLY A 238 13.95 -3.87 18.09
C GLY A 238 13.31 -2.66 17.43
N ASP A 239 12.20 -2.19 17.99
CA ASP A 239 11.41 -1.06 17.45
C ASP A 239 12.26 0.22 17.34
N GLN A 240 12.70 0.54 16.13
CA GLN A 240 13.52 1.73 15.85
C GLN A 240 12.71 3.02 15.99
N PHE A 241 11.37 2.97 16.01
CA PHE A 241 10.55 4.16 16.20
C PHE A 241 10.50 4.58 17.67
N SER A 242 10.84 3.67 18.60
CA SER A 242 10.95 3.98 20.02
C SER A 242 12.00 5.05 20.32
N CYS A 243 13.14 5.02 19.63
CA CYS A 243 14.23 5.96 19.87
C CYS A 243 13.97 7.36 19.30
N ILE A 244 12.97 7.53 18.44
CA ILE A 244 12.57 8.82 17.86
C ILE A 244 11.28 9.38 18.47
N GLY A 245 10.71 8.70 19.47
CA GLY A 245 9.48 9.11 20.14
C GLY A 245 8.20 8.77 19.36
N MET A 246 8.28 7.83 18.41
CA MET A 246 7.17 7.45 17.52
C MET A 246 6.68 6.01 17.73
N ALA A 247 7.16 5.29 18.75
CA ALA A 247 6.66 3.94 19.08
C ALA A 247 5.23 3.91 19.63
N ARG A 248 4.69 5.05 20.05
CA ARG A 248 3.34 5.16 20.63
C ARG A 248 2.36 5.72 19.62
N GLU A 249 1.81 4.85 18.79
CA GLU A 249 0.40 4.95 18.48
C GLU A 249 -0.33 4.60 19.78
N LYS A 250 -0.70 5.60 20.58
CA LYS A 250 -1.90 5.41 21.40
C LYS A 250 -3.02 5.29 20.37
N PHE A 251 -3.33 4.07 19.94
CA PHE A 251 -4.62 3.78 19.31
C PHE A 251 -5.66 4.19 20.35
N SER A 252 -6.13 5.44 20.27
CA SER A 252 -7.10 5.97 21.22
C SER A 252 -8.40 5.23 20.96
N LEU A 253 -8.59 4.14 21.69
CA LEU A 253 -9.92 3.80 22.15
C LEU A 253 -10.46 5.05 22.84
N VAL A 254 -11.54 5.55 22.26
CA VAL A 254 -12.39 6.63 22.73
C VAL A 254 -12.44 6.67 24.27
N GLU A 255 -11.65 7.56 24.87
CA GLU A 255 -11.81 7.99 26.26
C GLU A 255 -11.79 9.52 26.33
N ASP A 256 -12.60 10.18 25.50
CA ASP A 256 -12.92 11.61 25.66
C ASP A 256 -14.44 11.85 25.71
N THR A 257 -15.12 11.09 26.57
CA THR A 257 -16.47 11.43 27.08
C THR A 257 -16.51 11.64 28.60
N LYS A 258 -15.36 11.95 29.24
CA LYS A 258 -15.34 12.24 30.68
C LYS A 258 -14.73 13.57 31.11
N GLN A 259 -14.43 14.49 30.19
CA GLN A 259 -14.01 15.86 30.56
C GLN A 259 -15.06 16.96 30.35
N LEU A 260 -16.24 16.63 29.83
CA LEU A 260 -17.36 17.58 29.71
C LEU A 260 -18.53 17.26 30.67
N LYS A 261 -18.23 16.99 31.95
CA LYS A 261 -19.25 16.95 33.04
C LYS A 261 -18.74 17.48 34.38
N LYS A 262 -17.61 18.19 34.42
CA LYS A 262 -17.10 18.86 35.64
C LYS A 262 -17.18 20.38 35.64
N HIS A 263 -17.81 21.00 34.63
CA HIS A 263 -18.09 22.44 34.62
C HIS A 263 -19.56 22.70 34.29
N THR A 264 -20.46 22.26 35.17
CA THR A 264 -21.82 22.80 35.32
C THR A 264 -22.38 22.38 36.68
N THR A 265 -21.73 22.84 37.76
CA THR A 265 -22.32 22.99 39.10
C THR A 265 -21.36 23.81 39.96
N SER A 266 -21.46 25.14 39.88
CA SER A 266 -21.20 26.11 40.96
C SER A 266 -21.60 27.48 40.44
N ASP A 267 -22.87 27.81 40.68
CA ASP A 267 -23.41 29.09 41.18
C ASP A 267 -24.86 29.28 40.70
#